data_AF-A0A813VNH0-F1
#
_entry.id   AF-A0A813VNH0-F1
#
_cell.length_a   1.000
_cell.length_b   1.000
_cell.length_c   1.000
_cell.angle_alpha   90.00
_cell.angle_beta   90.00
_cell.angle_gamma   90.00
#
_symmetry.space_group_name_H-M   'P 1'
#
loop_
_entity.id
_entity.type
_entity.pdbx_description
1 polymer ?
#
loop_
_entity_poly.entity_id
_entity_poly.type
_entity_poly.pdbx_seq_one_letter_code
_entity_poly.pdbx_strand_id
1 'polypeptide(L)'
;MKFIGSISFLLIILVGYTYEDESDPYEDREHSLTRPYPSVFSTSNSYWHLHGFSLATDRYIRLTSDTQSKYGGLWNMIPVTYADWEMHVHFHVHGEGKGFFGDGFAIWYARDPKLDGPVFGYTDYFYGLAVIMDTYANDHERQKHIYPYISAIVNNGTLHYNHDRDGTDISIAGCESSFRGRTTDTLVAIRYENNRLTVSTDVDGKNIWVVCFSIDNIHLPTNYYFGFTAATGQLSDNHDIISVRTFQLATSEQRRSEDRKNIIPAAPAAKPGSTENDTSKSSSWSVLKIFLLVVFVILICLGAIGSVWYMRSYSHRSKRFY
;
A
#
# COMPACT_ATOMS: atom_id res chain seq x y z
N MET A 1 40.85 66.17 -23.39
CA MET A 1 40.12 64.91 -23.64
C MET A 1 40.31 64.02 -22.42
N LYS A 2 39.34 63.97 -21.49
CA LYS A 2 39.39 63.15 -20.27
C LYS A 2 38.51 61.92 -20.50
N PHE A 3 39.11 60.74 -20.54
CA PHE A 3 38.38 59.46 -20.57
C PHE A 3 37.92 59.14 -19.14
N ILE A 4 36.60 59.10 -18.93
CA ILE A 4 35.97 58.59 -17.71
C ILE A 4 35.63 57.13 -18.00
N GLY A 5 36.46 56.21 -17.49
CA GLY A 5 36.16 54.78 -17.48
C GLY A 5 35.32 54.46 -16.24
N SER A 6 34.02 54.26 -16.43
CA SER A 6 33.10 53.80 -15.40
C SER A 6 33.25 52.29 -15.23
N ILE A 7 33.79 51.85 -14.09
CA ILE A 7 33.84 50.43 -13.71
C ILE A 7 32.50 50.10 -13.04
N SER A 8 31.60 49.49 -13.80
CA SER A 8 30.34 48.94 -13.29
C SER A 8 30.64 47.60 -12.62
N PHE A 9 30.63 47.56 -11.28
CA PHE A 9 30.75 46.32 -10.52
C PHE A 9 29.37 45.63 -10.51
N LEU A 10 29.24 44.57 -11.29
CA LEU A 10 28.04 43.73 -11.31
C LEU A 10 28.05 42.84 -10.05
N LEU A 11 27.25 43.22 -9.04
CA LEU A 11 27.06 42.42 -7.83
C LEU A 11 26.13 41.24 -8.16
N ILE A 12 26.72 40.06 -8.41
CA ILE A 12 25.98 38.81 -8.55
C ILE A 12 25.52 38.39 -7.15
N ILE A 13 24.24 38.60 -6.85
CA ILE A 13 23.60 38.02 -5.67
C ILE A 13 23.45 36.53 -5.93
N LEU A 14 24.36 35.72 -5.38
CA LEU A 14 24.18 34.29 -5.21
C LEU A 14 23.05 34.08 -4.22
N VAL A 15 21.84 33.87 -4.72
CA VAL A 15 20.75 33.27 -3.96
C VAL A 15 21.19 31.82 -3.71
N GLY A 16 21.77 31.57 -2.55
CA GLY A 16 21.94 30.21 -2.05
C GLY A 16 20.55 29.63 -1.83
N TYR A 17 20.08 28.82 -2.78
CA TYR A 17 19.08 27.81 -2.46
C TYR A 17 19.77 26.86 -1.49
N THR A 18 19.47 27.01 -0.20
CA THR A 18 19.70 25.92 0.75
C THR A 18 18.79 24.80 0.30
N TYR A 19 19.39 23.76 -0.29
CA TYR A 19 18.73 22.47 -0.44
C TYR A 19 18.34 22.05 0.99
N GLU A 20 17.04 22.03 1.29
CA GLU A 20 16.57 21.39 2.51
C GLU A 20 17.06 19.96 2.46
N ASP A 21 17.94 19.62 3.40
CA ASP A 21 18.42 18.27 3.63
C ASP A 21 17.18 17.42 3.88
N GLU A 22 16.86 16.52 2.95
CA GLU A 22 15.82 15.51 3.11
C GLU A 22 16.35 14.55 4.18
N SER A 23 16.21 14.95 5.44
CA SER A 23 16.73 14.19 6.57
C SER A 23 16.09 12.81 6.52
N ASP A 24 16.91 11.77 6.35
CA ASP A 24 16.44 10.39 6.35
C ASP A 24 15.48 10.18 7.54
N PRO A 25 14.30 9.54 7.32
CA PRO A 25 13.34 9.30 8.39
C PRO A 25 14.02 8.67 9.61
N TYR A 26 13.75 9.21 10.81
CA TYR A 26 14.37 8.72 12.04
C TYR A 26 13.80 7.35 12.40
N GLU A 27 14.62 6.30 12.37
CA GLU A 27 14.23 4.96 12.82
C GLU A 27 14.03 4.96 14.34
N ASP A 28 12.80 4.67 14.76
CA ASP A 28 12.42 4.55 16.15
C ASP A 28 12.72 3.14 16.67
N ARG A 29 13.71 3.06 17.57
CA ARG A 29 14.18 1.79 18.12
C ARG A 29 13.18 1.14 19.07
N GLU A 30 12.32 1.92 19.73
CA GLU A 30 11.35 1.37 20.69
C GLU A 30 10.19 0.67 20.00
N HIS A 31 9.85 1.15 18.80
CA HIS A 31 8.84 0.56 17.91
C HIS A 31 9.44 -0.28 16.77
N SER A 32 10.73 -0.61 16.83
CA SER A 32 11.40 -1.50 15.87
C SER A 32 11.85 -2.81 16.51
N LEU A 33 11.96 -3.85 15.69
CA LEU A 33 12.37 -5.19 16.08
C LEU A 33 13.17 -5.85 14.96
N THR A 34 14.44 -6.09 15.20
CA THR A 34 15.34 -6.75 14.24
C THR A 34 16.13 -7.86 14.93
N ARG A 35 16.69 -8.78 14.13
CA ARG A 35 17.53 -9.87 14.64
C ARG A 35 18.76 -9.33 15.37
N PRO A 36 19.26 -10.02 16.42
CA PRO A 36 18.74 -11.27 17.01
C PRO A 36 17.70 -11.03 18.11
N TYR A 37 16.61 -11.81 18.15
CA TYR A 37 15.52 -11.63 19.13
C TYR A 37 15.62 -12.40 20.47
N PRO A 38 16.36 -13.52 20.63
CA PRO A 38 16.34 -14.28 21.89
C PRO A 38 16.78 -13.46 23.11
N SER A 39 17.69 -12.49 22.95
CA SER A 39 18.07 -11.53 24.00
C SER A 39 16.97 -10.49 24.26
N VAL A 40 16.19 -10.14 23.23
CA VAL A 40 15.09 -9.17 23.32
C VAL A 40 13.97 -9.71 24.21
N PHE A 41 13.61 -11.00 24.13
CA PHE A 41 12.54 -11.60 24.94
C PHE A 41 13.00 -12.22 26.27
N SER A 42 14.31 -12.31 26.51
CA SER A 42 14.89 -12.88 27.75
C SER A 42 15.03 -11.84 28.88
N THR A 43 14.95 -10.55 28.56
CA THR A 43 15.02 -9.48 29.55
C THR A 43 13.62 -8.99 29.93
N SER A 44 13.41 -8.67 31.20
CA SER A 44 12.16 -8.10 31.71
C SER A 44 11.78 -6.74 31.09
N ASN A 45 12.71 -6.11 30.36
CA ASN A 45 12.58 -4.78 29.77
C ASN A 45 12.38 -4.83 28.25
N SER A 46 11.85 -5.92 27.70
CA SER A 46 11.49 -5.97 26.29
C SER A 46 10.32 -5.04 25.99
N TYR A 47 10.46 -4.19 24.97
CA TYR A 47 9.31 -3.43 24.45
C TYR A 47 8.32 -4.32 23.72
N TRP A 48 8.75 -5.51 23.27
CA TRP A 48 7.95 -6.43 22.49
C TRP A 48 7.60 -7.67 23.29
N HIS A 49 6.35 -8.09 23.22
CA HIS A 49 5.86 -9.23 23.96
C HIS A 49 5.12 -10.21 23.05
N LEU A 50 5.48 -11.48 23.20
CA LEU A 50 4.78 -12.61 22.61
C LEU A 50 3.52 -12.95 23.42
N HIS A 51 2.49 -13.45 22.75
CA HIS A 51 1.30 -14.03 23.36
C HIS A 51 0.74 -15.20 22.52
N GLY A 52 -0.17 -15.98 23.10
CA GLY A 52 -0.72 -17.18 22.48
C GLY A 52 0.36 -18.25 22.19
N PHE A 53 0.27 -18.89 21.02
CA PHE A 53 1.20 -19.92 20.56
C PHE A 53 2.45 -19.37 19.86
N SER A 54 2.67 -18.06 19.92
CA SER A 54 3.82 -17.45 19.26
C SER A 54 5.15 -17.84 19.92
N LEU A 55 6.21 -17.94 19.12
CA LEU A 55 7.56 -18.27 19.57
C LEU A 55 8.59 -17.42 18.84
N ALA A 56 9.72 -17.18 19.48
CA ALA A 56 10.87 -16.52 18.86
C ALA A 56 12.01 -17.51 18.65
N THR A 57 12.63 -17.45 17.47
CA THR A 57 13.89 -18.15 17.15
C THR A 57 15.01 -17.12 17.02
N ASP A 58 16.17 -17.51 16.51
CA ASP A 58 17.26 -16.59 16.11
C ASP A 58 16.99 -15.91 14.75
N ARG A 59 16.12 -16.50 13.92
CA ARG A 59 15.90 -16.10 12.52
C ARG A 59 14.57 -15.42 12.25
N TYR A 60 13.54 -15.75 13.02
CA TYR A 60 12.19 -15.23 12.88
C TYR A 60 11.42 -15.32 14.20
N ILE A 61 10.32 -14.56 14.27
CA ILE A 61 9.27 -14.70 15.27
C ILE A 61 8.07 -15.35 14.58
N ARG A 62 7.66 -16.51 15.06
CA ARG A 62 6.52 -17.25 14.51
C ARG A 62 5.27 -16.90 15.30
N LEU A 63 4.26 -16.35 14.64
CA LEU A 63 2.97 -16.03 15.26
C LEU A 63 2.12 -17.30 15.42
N THR A 64 2.02 -18.09 14.35
CA THR A 64 1.38 -19.41 14.33
C THR A 64 2.21 -20.39 13.48
N SER A 65 2.13 -21.67 13.81
CA SER A 65 2.75 -22.75 13.02
C SER A 65 1.74 -23.36 12.07
N ASP A 66 2.22 -24.07 11.05
CA ASP A 66 1.43 -24.87 10.11
C ASP A 66 0.78 -26.10 10.79
N THR A 67 -0.12 -25.80 11.72
CA THR A 67 -0.94 -26.71 12.50
C THR A 67 -2.28 -26.04 12.75
N GLN A 68 -3.35 -26.82 12.81
CA GLN A 68 -4.71 -26.32 12.99
C GLN A 68 -4.94 -25.67 14.36
N SER A 69 -5.91 -24.77 14.42
CA SER A 69 -6.45 -24.19 15.66
C SER A 69 -5.38 -23.52 16.54
N LYS A 70 -4.50 -22.73 15.92
CA LYS A 70 -3.51 -21.90 16.61
C LYS A 70 -3.90 -20.45 16.51
N TYR A 71 -3.48 -19.69 17.51
CA TYR A 71 -3.51 -18.23 17.50
C TYR A 71 -2.24 -17.72 18.18
N GLY A 72 -1.77 -16.55 17.82
CA GLY A 72 -0.65 -15.96 18.52
C GLY A 72 -0.34 -14.60 17.98
N GLY A 73 0.55 -13.92 18.68
CA GLY A 73 0.99 -12.63 18.19
C GLY A 73 2.10 -11.98 18.99
N LEU A 74 2.44 -10.79 18.53
CA LEU A 74 3.57 -9.98 18.94
C LEU A 74 3.08 -8.55 19.11
N TRP A 75 3.18 -7.99 20.31
CA TRP A 75 2.74 -6.62 20.60
C TRP A 75 3.89 -5.76 21.11
N ASN A 76 3.99 -4.55 20.58
CA ASN A 76 4.79 -3.50 21.20
C ASN A 76 4.00 -2.90 22.37
N MET A 77 4.62 -2.81 23.54
CA MET A 77 4.00 -2.33 24.77
C MET A 77 4.29 -0.85 25.04
N ILE A 78 4.98 -0.18 24.12
CA ILE A 78 5.19 1.26 24.15
C ILE A 78 4.12 1.90 23.25
N PRO A 79 3.38 2.92 23.71
CA PRO A 79 2.41 3.60 22.89
C PRO A 79 3.09 4.55 21.90
N VAL A 80 2.59 4.62 20.66
CA VAL A 80 3.13 5.51 19.61
C VAL A 80 2.68 6.94 19.85
N THR A 81 3.61 7.81 20.19
CA THR A 81 3.29 9.19 20.63
C THR A 81 3.19 10.20 19.47
N TYR A 82 3.71 9.86 18.29
CA TYR A 82 3.76 10.71 17.12
C TYR A 82 2.63 10.44 16.14
N ALA A 83 2.22 11.48 15.40
CA ALA A 83 1.08 11.44 14.50
C ALA A 83 1.37 10.73 13.18
N ASP A 84 2.58 10.89 12.64
CA ASP A 84 2.95 10.39 11.32
C ASP A 84 4.13 9.42 11.40
N TRP A 85 3.93 8.26 10.79
CA TRP A 85 4.81 7.12 10.95
C TRP A 85 4.81 6.25 9.71
N GLU A 86 5.91 5.54 9.51
CA GLU A 86 6.04 4.53 8.47
C GLU A 86 6.61 3.26 9.08
N MET A 87 5.96 2.12 8.84
CA MET A 87 6.39 0.82 9.33
C MET A 87 6.70 -0.09 8.16
N HIS A 88 7.92 -0.63 8.13
CA HIS A 88 8.34 -1.69 7.21
C HIS A 88 8.35 -3.02 7.95
N VAL A 89 7.61 -3.98 7.43
CA VAL A 89 7.50 -5.32 7.99
C VAL A 89 8.05 -6.31 6.99
N HIS A 90 9.11 -7.01 7.38
CA HIS A 90 9.58 -8.20 6.69
C HIS A 90 8.89 -9.39 7.33
N PHE A 91 8.09 -10.10 6.54
CA PHE A 91 7.32 -11.26 6.98
C PHE A 91 7.55 -12.42 6.01
N HIS A 92 7.09 -13.61 6.37
CA HIS A 92 7.04 -14.76 5.48
C HIS A 92 5.84 -15.66 5.84
N VAL A 93 5.01 -15.97 4.84
CA VAL A 93 3.87 -16.89 5.00
C VAL A 93 4.13 -18.12 4.15
N HIS A 94 4.16 -19.30 4.77
CA HIS A 94 4.49 -20.56 4.09
C HIS A 94 3.93 -21.78 4.82
N GLY A 95 3.67 -22.84 4.09
CA GLY A 95 3.15 -24.10 4.63
C GLY A 95 3.20 -25.22 3.59
N GLU A 96 2.91 -26.44 4.01
CA GLU A 96 2.94 -27.63 3.15
C GLU A 96 1.72 -27.68 2.21
N GLY A 97 0.63 -27.00 2.58
CA GLY A 97 -0.60 -26.91 1.80
C GLY A 97 -0.40 -26.22 0.45
N LYS A 98 -0.68 -26.94 -0.66
CA LYS A 98 -0.58 -26.38 -2.02
C LYS A 98 -1.84 -25.64 -2.48
N GLY A 99 -3.01 -26.03 -1.97
CA GLY A 99 -4.30 -25.41 -2.32
C GLY A 99 -5.27 -25.25 -1.14
N PHE A 100 -4.89 -25.76 0.03
CA PHE A 100 -5.64 -25.65 1.28
C PHE A 100 -4.67 -25.11 2.33
N PHE A 101 -4.82 -23.84 2.66
CA PHE A 101 -3.96 -23.08 3.56
C PHE A 101 -4.76 -21.90 4.11
N GLY A 102 -4.36 -21.36 5.27
CA GLY A 102 -5.11 -20.30 5.93
C GLY A 102 -4.65 -20.01 7.36
N ASP A 103 -5.19 -18.99 8.00
CA ASP A 103 -6.13 -18.01 7.41
C ASP A 103 -5.40 -16.72 6.99
N GLY A 104 -4.27 -16.42 7.60
CA GLY A 104 -3.48 -15.23 7.35
C GLY A 104 -2.99 -14.59 8.65
N PHE A 105 -2.56 -13.33 8.55
CA PHE A 105 -2.16 -12.54 9.71
C PHE A 105 -2.64 -11.09 9.58
N ALA A 106 -2.65 -10.36 10.68
CA ALA A 106 -3.04 -8.96 10.75
C ALA A 106 -1.95 -8.12 11.43
N ILE A 107 -1.78 -6.91 10.91
CA ILE A 107 -0.91 -5.87 11.46
C ILE A 107 -1.82 -4.79 12.05
N TRP A 108 -1.55 -4.42 13.30
CA TRP A 108 -2.42 -3.59 14.10
C TRP A 108 -1.75 -2.29 14.50
N TYR A 109 -2.55 -1.23 14.48
CA TYR A 109 -2.33 -0.03 15.28
C TYR A 109 -3.57 0.20 16.13
N ALA A 110 -3.57 -0.32 17.37
CA ALA A 110 -4.79 -0.52 18.16
C ALA A 110 -4.66 -0.04 19.60
N ARG A 111 -5.80 0.31 20.21
CA ARG A 111 -5.85 0.85 21.59
C ARG A 111 -5.42 -0.13 22.66
N ASP A 112 -5.88 -1.38 22.58
CA ASP A 112 -5.83 -2.35 23.69
C ASP A 112 -4.94 -3.55 23.32
N PRO A 113 -3.63 -3.56 23.64
CA PRO A 113 -2.74 -4.63 23.20
C PRO A 113 -3.05 -5.96 23.90
N LYS A 114 -2.72 -7.08 23.25
CA LYS A 114 -2.81 -8.45 23.81
C LYS A 114 -4.21 -8.93 24.21
N LEU A 115 -5.24 -8.50 23.49
CA LEU A 115 -6.58 -9.08 23.62
C LEU A 115 -6.76 -10.23 22.64
N ASP A 116 -7.06 -11.43 23.16
CA ASP A 116 -7.36 -12.58 22.31
C ASP A 116 -8.73 -12.43 21.65
N GLY A 117 -8.87 -12.95 20.42
CA GLY A 117 -10.18 -12.98 19.76
C GLY A 117 -10.17 -13.64 18.38
N PRO A 118 -11.32 -13.61 17.68
CA PRO A 118 -11.51 -14.37 16.45
C PRO A 118 -10.78 -13.75 15.25
N VAL A 119 -10.52 -12.43 15.26
CA VAL A 119 -10.02 -11.69 14.09
C VAL A 119 -8.52 -11.88 13.96
N PHE A 120 -8.11 -12.93 13.25
CA PHE A 120 -6.70 -13.31 13.08
C PHE A 120 -5.95 -13.40 14.42
N GLY A 121 -6.62 -13.88 15.47
CA GLY A 121 -6.07 -14.03 16.81
C GLY A 121 -6.25 -12.82 17.74
N TYR A 122 -6.89 -11.74 17.28
CA TYR A 122 -7.15 -10.52 18.08
C TYR A 122 -8.65 -10.26 18.26
N THR A 123 -8.99 -9.40 19.23
CA THR A 123 -10.39 -9.06 19.54
C THR A 123 -11.13 -8.45 18.35
N ASP A 124 -12.40 -8.82 18.25
CA ASP A 124 -13.37 -8.09 17.43
C ASP A 124 -13.73 -6.75 18.08
N TYR A 125 -14.42 -5.86 17.34
CA TYR A 125 -14.78 -4.51 17.81
C TYR A 125 -13.58 -3.71 18.35
N PHE A 126 -12.45 -3.80 17.66
CA PHE A 126 -11.24 -3.09 18.04
C PHE A 126 -11.37 -1.58 17.79
N TYR A 127 -10.48 -0.82 18.45
CA TYR A 127 -10.30 0.61 18.21
C TYR A 127 -8.94 0.81 17.52
N GLY A 128 -8.95 1.35 16.29
CA GLY A 128 -7.73 1.66 15.54
C GLY A 128 -7.76 1.18 14.09
N LEU A 129 -6.59 0.79 13.60
CA LEU A 129 -6.35 0.28 12.24
C LEU A 129 -5.94 -1.18 12.27
N ALA A 130 -6.50 -1.97 11.36
CA ALA A 130 -6.03 -3.29 10.98
C ALA A 130 -5.61 -3.28 9.51
N VAL A 131 -4.42 -3.81 9.20
CA VAL A 131 -4.01 -4.20 7.85
C VAL A 131 -3.96 -5.73 7.84
N ILE A 132 -4.91 -6.34 7.15
CA ILE A 132 -5.13 -7.79 7.14
C ILE A 132 -4.47 -8.36 5.89
N MET A 133 -3.69 -9.42 6.07
CA MET A 133 -2.97 -10.17 5.06
C MET A 133 -3.64 -11.55 4.96
N ASP A 134 -4.73 -11.60 4.22
CA ASP A 134 -5.62 -12.76 4.13
C ASP A 134 -5.15 -13.73 3.05
N THR A 135 -5.02 -15.02 3.38
CA THR A 135 -4.62 -16.05 2.42
C THR A 135 -5.77 -16.93 1.97
N TYR A 136 -6.91 -16.92 2.66
CA TYR A 136 -7.99 -17.87 2.40
C TYR A 136 -9.32 -17.17 2.13
N ALA A 137 -9.93 -17.53 1.00
CA ALA A 137 -11.17 -16.93 0.58
C ALA A 137 -12.36 -17.69 1.15
N ASN A 138 -13.05 -17.14 2.16
CA ASN A 138 -14.20 -17.79 2.78
C ASN A 138 -15.50 -17.62 1.97
N ASP A 139 -15.68 -16.52 1.25
CA ASP A 139 -16.88 -16.26 0.44
C ASP A 139 -16.75 -16.80 -1.00
N HIS A 140 -16.71 -18.11 -1.18
CA HIS A 140 -16.55 -18.75 -2.49
C HIS A 140 -17.58 -18.33 -3.56
N GLU A 141 -18.79 -17.93 -3.16
CA GLU A 141 -19.87 -17.57 -4.09
C GLU A 141 -19.81 -16.11 -4.55
N ARG A 142 -19.31 -15.21 -3.70
CA ARG A 142 -19.23 -13.77 -3.99
C ARG A 142 -17.80 -13.26 -4.03
N GLN A 143 -16.83 -14.15 -4.16
CA GLN A 143 -15.41 -13.82 -4.34
C GLN A 143 -15.25 -12.71 -5.39
N LYS A 144 -14.93 -11.50 -4.91
CA LYS A 144 -14.64 -10.32 -5.75
C LYS A 144 -13.15 -10.15 -6.03
N HIS A 145 -12.31 -10.87 -5.28
CA HIS A 145 -10.87 -10.65 -5.22
C HIS A 145 -10.12 -11.97 -5.34
N ILE A 146 -8.91 -11.89 -5.89
CA ILE A 146 -7.95 -13.00 -5.91
C ILE A 146 -7.13 -12.98 -4.61
N TYR A 147 -6.93 -14.15 -4.01
CA TYR A 147 -6.18 -14.32 -2.77
C TYR A 147 -4.77 -14.85 -3.08
N PRO A 148 -3.76 -14.49 -2.27
CA PRO A 148 -3.84 -13.69 -1.05
C PRO A 148 -4.20 -12.21 -1.29
N TYR A 149 -4.95 -11.65 -0.34
CA TYR A 149 -5.54 -10.31 -0.43
C TYR A 149 -5.14 -9.47 0.78
N ILE A 150 -4.72 -8.23 0.53
CA ILE A 150 -4.37 -7.28 1.58
C ILE A 150 -5.53 -6.29 1.71
N SER A 151 -6.05 -6.10 2.91
CA SER A 151 -7.13 -5.14 3.17
C SER A 151 -6.83 -4.27 4.38
N ALA A 152 -7.44 -3.08 4.44
CA ALA A 152 -7.39 -2.20 5.60
C ALA A 152 -8.78 -1.99 6.19
N ILE A 153 -8.87 -1.97 7.52
CA ILE A 153 -10.09 -1.67 8.27
C ILE A 153 -9.75 -0.65 9.35
N VAL A 154 -10.53 0.43 9.43
CA VAL A 154 -10.48 1.38 10.55
C VAL A 154 -11.74 1.21 11.38
N ASN A 155 -11.58 0.91 12.65
CA ASN A 155 -12.70 0.59 13.55
C ASN A 155 -12.65 1.47 14.81
N ASN A 156 -13.83 1.87 15.27
CA ASN A 156 -14.06 2.67 16.46
C ASN A 156 -14.80 1.88 17.55
N GLY A 157 -14.70 0.56 17.50
CA GLY A 157 -15.40 -0.37 18.39
C GLY A 157 -16.84 -0.70 18.01
N THR A 158 -17.28 -0.35 16.81
CA THR A 158 -18.68 -0.59 16.38
C THR A 158 -18.81 -1.58 15.22
N LEU A 159 -17.75 -1.80 14.45
CA LEU A 159 -17.77 -2.70 13.30
C LEU A 159 -17.40 -4.12 13.73
N HIS A 160 -18.21 -5.09 13.32
CA HIS A 160 -17.99 -6.53 13.51
C HIS A 160 -17.24 -7.08 12.30
N TYR A 161 -16.15 -7.81 12.53
CA TYR A 161 -15.46 -8.51 11.44
C TYR A 161 -16.16 -9.84 11.12
N ASN A 162 -16.73 -9.93 9.92
CA ASN A 162 -17.37 -11.15 9.44
C ASN A 162 -16.38 -12.04 8.67
N HIS A 163 -15.94 -13.13 9.28
CA HIS A 163 -15.05 -14.12 8.67
C HIS A 163 -15.65 -14.77 7.42
N ASP A 164 -16.95 -15.03 7.37
CA ASP A 164 -17.60 -15.66 6.21
C ASP A 164 -17.57 -14.77 4.95
N ARG A 165 -17.19 -13.49 5.11
CA ARG A 165 -17.09 -12.50 4.04
C ARG A 165 -15.72 -11.82 3.98
N ASP A 166 -14.73 -12.37 4.69
CA ASP A 166 -13.36 -11.86 4.75
C ASP A 166 -13.28 -10.36 5.16
N GLY A 167 -14.29 -9.87 5.90
CA GLY A 167 -14.42 -8.45 6.28
C GLY A 167 -14.61 -7.48 5.11
N THR A 168 -14.98 -7.97 3.92
CA THR A 168 -15.12 -7.16 2.70
C THR A 168 -16.13 -6.03 2.84
N ASP A 169 -17.14 -6.19 3.69
CA ASP A 169 -18.20 -5.21 3.93
C ASP A 169 -17.76 -3.99 4.76
N ILE A 170 -16.67 -4.13 5.52
CA ILE A 170 -16.12 -3.07 6.38
C ILE A 170 -14.71 -2.62 5.99
N SER A 171 -14.12 -3.26 4.98
CA SER A 171 -12.83 -2.87 4.40
C SER A 171 -12.92 -1.51 3.71
N ILE A 172 -11.92 -0.65 3.95
CA ILE A 172 -11.84 0.70 3.37
C ILE A 172 -11.06 0.73 2.06
N ALA A 173 -10.09 -0.18 1.90
CA ALA A 173 -9.42 -0.51 0.64
C ALA A 173 -8.69 -1.84 0.76
N GLY A 174 -8.27 -2.37 -0.38
CA GLY A 174 -7.41 -3.53 -0.46
C GLY A 174 -6.81 -3.72 -1.85
N CYS A 175 -5.89 -4.66 -1.96
CA CYS A 175 -5.34 -5.10 -3.23
C CYS A 175 -4.98 -6.59 -3.19
N GLU A 176 -4.90 -7.19 -4.37
CA GLU A 176 -4.39 -8.54 -4.54
C GLU A 176 -2.86 -8.52 -4.42
N SER A 177 -2.29 -9.42 -3.61
CA SER A 177 -0.84 -9.50 -3.45
C SER A 177 -0.42 -10.94 -3.20
N SER A 178 0.27 -11.55 -4.18
CA SER A 178 0.71 -12.93 -4.08
C SER A 178 1.93 -13.09 -3.17
N PHE A 179 1.78 -12.93 -1.86
CA PHE A 179 2.88 -12.96 -0.88
C PHE A 179 3.19 -14.36 -0.31
N ARG A 180 2.27 -15.32 -0.38
CA ARG A 180 2.46 -16.66 0.21
C ARG A 180 3.45 -17.50 -0.59
N GLY A 181 4.32 -18.24 0.11
CA GLY A 181 5.20 -19.25 -0.48
C GLY A 181 6.32 -18.68 -1.36
N ARG A 182 6.64 -17.39 -1.20
CA ARG A 182 7.72 -16.72 -1.94
C ARG A 182 9.09 -17.18 -1.44
N THR A 183 10.02 -17.42 -2.37
CA THR A 183 11.41 -17.73 -2.03
C THR A 183 12.27 -16.48 -1.80
N THR A 184 11.74 -15.32 -2.18
CA THR A 184 12.34 -14.01 -1.99
C THR A 184 11.80 -13.34 -0.73
N ASP A 185 12.50 -12.32 -0.24
CA ASP A 185 12.03 -11.50 0.88
C ASP A 185 10.67 -10.87 0.53
N THR A 186 9.73 -10.97 1.47
CA THR A 186 8.39 -10.37 1.36
C THR A 186 8.24 -9.23 2.36
N LEU A 187 8.00 -8.03 1.84
CA LEU A 187 7.95 -6.79 2.58
C LEU A 187 6.61 -6.09 2.40
N VAL A 188 6.11 -5.49 3.48
CA VAL A 188 5.00 -4.52 3.44
C VAL A 188 5.42 -3.24 4.14
N ALA A 189 5.15 -2.10 3.52
CA ALA A 189 5.31 -0.77 4.10
C ALA A 189 3.92 -0.19 4.36
N ILE A 190 3.68 0.25 5.59
CA ILE A 190 2.45 0.92 6.02
C ILE A 190 2.86 2.33 6.43
N ARG A 191 2.48 3.32 5.62
CA ARG A 191 2.76 4.74 5.86
C ARG A 191 1.47 5.44 6.24
N TYR A 192 1.44 6.04 7.42
CA TYR A 192 0.39 6.95 7.84
C TYR A 192 0.96 8.35 8.00
N GLU A 193 0.59 9.25 7.10
CA GLU A 193 1.15 10.59 7.01
C GLU A 193 0.08 11.57 6.57
N ASN A 194 -0.04 12.72 7.23
CA ASN A 194 -1.01 13.75 6.82
C ASN A 194 -2.46 13.24 6.67
N ASN A 195 -2.89 12.32 7.56
CA ASN A 195 -4.21 11.66 7.52
C ASN A 195 -4.44 10.81 6.25
N ARG A 196 -3.37 10.37 5.59
CA ARG A 196 -3.39 9.45 4.46
C ARG A 196 -2.73 8.15 4.87
N LEU A 197 -3.40 7.04 4.61
CA LEU A 197 -2.85 5.69 4.76
C LEU A 197 -2.41 5.19 3.38
N THR A 198 -1.14 4.82 3.25
CA THR A 198 -0.59 4.17 2.07
C THR A 198 0.00 2.82 2.47
N VAL A 199 -0.43 1.77 1.79
CA VAL A 199 0.15 0.43 1.93
C VAL A 199 0.86 0.08 0.63
N SER A 200 2.11 -0.35 0.75
CA SER A 200 2.96 -0.77 -0.37
C SER A 200 3.60 -2.11 -0.07
N THR A 201 3.94 -2.88 -1.10
CA THR A 201 4.56 -4.20 -0.94
C THR A 201 5.75 -4.38 -1.87
N ASP A 202 6.71 -5.17 -1.43
CA ASP A 202 7.69 -5.82 -2.30
C ASP A 202 7.66 -7.32 -2.01
N VAL A 203 6.97 -8.07 -2.87
CA VAL A 203 6.81 -9.53 -2.74
C VAL A 203 7.64 -10.32 -3.75
N ASP A 204 8.30 -9.61 -4.66
CA ASP A 204 9.17 -10.20 -5.68
C ASP A 204 10.66 -10.06 -5.31
N GLY A 205 10.98 -9.45 -4.16
CA GLY A 205 12.35 -9.21 -3.69
C GLY A 205 13.16 -8.32 -4.62
N LYS A 206 12.51 -7.35 -5.28
CA LYS A 206 13.16 -6.46 -6.25
C LYS A 206 13.72 -5.20 -5.60
N ASN A 207 13.49 -4.99 -4.30
CA ASN A 207 13.70 -3.75 -3.57
C ASN A 207 12.96 -2.57 -4.24
N ILE A 208 11.77 -2.82 -4.77
CA ILE A 208 10.91 -1.83 -5.41
C ILE A 208 9.53 -1.93 -4.75
N TRP A 209 9.13 -0.85 -4.08
CA TRP A 209 7.80 -0.74 -3.50
C TRP A 209 6.74 -0.58 -4.58
N VAL A 210 5.79 -1.50 -4.62
CA VAL A 210 4.57 -1.40 -5.41
C VAL A 210 3.44 -0.95 -4.49
N VAL A 211 2.79 0.17 -4.82
CA VAL A 211 1.64 0.67 -4.04
C VAL A 211 0.49 -0.31 -4.18
N CYS A 212 -0.01 -0.80 -3.04
CA CYS A 212 -1.19 -1.65 -2.95
C CYS A 212 -2.46 -0.79 -2.98
N PHE A 213 -2.54 0.20 -2.07
CA PHE A 213 -3.59 1.22 -2.06
C PHE A 213 -3.14 2.46 -1.30
N SER A 214 -3.81 3.59 -1.55
CA SER A 214 -3.67 4.83 -0.80
C SER A 214 -5.03 5.48 -0.57
N ILE A 215 -5.32 5.89 0.66
CA ILE A 215 -6.62 6.49 1.04
C ILE A 215 -6.39 7.71 1.94
N ASP A 216 -7.02 8.81 1.58
CA ASP A 216 -7.04 10.05 2.35
C ASP A 216 -8.15 10.09 3.41
N ASN A 217 -8.08 11.07 4.31
CA ASN A 217 -9.07 11.35 5.36
C ASN A 217 -9.23 10.21 6.38
N ILE A 218 -8.13 9.51 6.66
CA ILE A 218 -8.02 8.55 7.75
C ILE A 218 -7.64 9.30 9.02
N HIS A 219 -8.42 9.11 10.08
CA HIS A 219 -8.18 9.71 11.39
C HIS A 219 -7.81 8.63 12.38
N LEU A 220 -6.53 8.54 12.74
CA LEU A 220 -6.04 7.65 13.79
C LEU A 220 -5.56 8.44 15.01
N PRO A 221 -5.92 8.00 16.24
CA PRO A 221 -5.44 8.63 17.47
C PRO A 221 -3.96 8.38 17.68
N THR A 222 -3.28 9.23 18.46
CA THR A 222 -1.97 8.88 19.02
C THR A 222 -2.14 8.04 20.29
N ASN A 223 -1.04 7.48 20.78
CA ASN A 223 -0.95 6.60 21.95
C ASN A 223 -1.66 5.25 21.81
N TYR A 224 -1.74 4.71 20.59
CA TYR A 224 -2.11 3.31 20.37
C TYR A 224 -0.84 2.47 20.19
N TYR A 225 -1.01 1.15 20.08
CA TYR A 225 0.07 0.18 20.10
C TYR A 225 0.18 -0.55 18.77
N PHE A 226 1.41 -0.84 18.36
CA PHE A 226 1.66 -1.74 17.25
C PHE A 226 1.53 -3.20 17.66
N GLY A 227 0.89 -4.00 16.81
CA GLY A 227 0.69 -5.42 17.05
C GLY A 227 0.70 -6.23 15.77
N PHE A 228 0.97 -7.52 15.93
CA PHE A 228 0.93 -8.52 14.87
C PHE A 228 0.25 -9.75 15.43
N THR A 229 -0.80 -10.24 14.78
CA THR A 229 -1.46 -11.47 15.21
C THR A 229 -1.74 -12.36 14.02
N ALA A 230 -1.79 -13.67 14.26
CA ALA A 230 -2.22 -14.65 13.27
C ALA A 230 -3.09 -15.70 13.92
N ALA A 231 -3.95 -16.34 13.12
CA ALA A 231 -4.71 -17.51 13.52
C ALA A 231 -4.75 -18.55 12.40
N THR A 232 -4.95 -19.81 12.79
CA THR A 232 -5.18 -20.94 11.90
C THR A 232 -6.47 -21.65 12.30
N GLY A 233 -7.35 -21.90 11.33
CA GLY A 233 -8.57 -22.65 11.51
C GLY A 233 -8.39 -24.14 11.25
N GLN A 234 -9.21 -24.68 10.35
CA GLN A 234 -9.06 -26.02 9.79
C GLN A 234 -7.89 -26.09 8.79
N LEU A 235 -7.56 -24.95 8.19
CA LEU A 235 -6.39 -24.76 7.37
C LEU A 235 -5.31 -24.08 8.21
N SER A 236 -4.06 -24.21 7.76
CA SER A 236 -2.92 -23.65 8.48
C SER A 236 -1.84 -23.18 7.55
N ASP A 237 -1.01 -22.30 8.09
CA ASP A 237 0.24 -21.81 7.53
C ASP A 237 1.15 -21.40 8.70
N ASN A 238 2.46 -21.38 8.44
CA ASN A 238 3.39 -20.64 9.27
C ASN A 238 3.28 -19.15 8.94
N HIS A 239 3.16 -18.32 9.99
CA HIS A 239 3.12 -16.87 9.88
C HIS A 239 4.32 -16.29 10.63
N ASP A 240 5.38 -15.96 9.90
CA ASP A 240 6.66 -15.54 10.46
C ASP A 240 6.88 -14.03 10.27
N ILE A 241 7.27 -13.32 11.32
CA ILE A 241 7.77 -11.94 11.30
C ILE A 241 9.29 -11.96 11.44
N ILE A 242 9.99 -11.41 10.46
CA ILE A 242 11.46 -11.35 10.38
C ILE A 242 11.98 -9.99 10.84
N SER A 243 11.31 -8.89 10.52
CA SER A 243 11.67 -7.61 11.14
C SER A 243 10.56 -6.61 11.06
N VAL A 244 10.56 -5.70 12.02
CA VAL A 244 9.74 -4.51 12.05
C VAL A 244 10.70 -3.33 12.13
N ARG A 245 10.62 -2.39 11.20
CA ARG A 245 11.34 -1.13 11.27
C ARG A 245 10.32 -0.02 11.20
N THR A 246 10.31 0.85 12.20
CA THR A 246 9.36 1.93 12.31
C THR A 246 10.11 3.24 12.27
N PHE A 247 9.60 4.19 11.49
CA PHE A 247 10.19 5.50 11.28
C PHE A 247 9.20 6.57 11.71
N GLN A 248 9.69 7.52 12.49
CA GLN A 248 8.96 8.75 12.75
C GLN A 248 9.15 9.70 11.56
N LEU A 249 8.04 10.15 10.98
CA LEU A 249 8.07 11.04 9.82
C LEU A 249 8.15 12.50 10.25
N ALA A 250 8.77 13.33 9.41
CA ALA A 250 8.80 14.77 9.60
C ALA A 250 7.38 15.34 9.49
N THR A 251 6.99 16.16 10.47
CA THR A 251 5.64 16.72 10.57
C THR A 251 5.66 18.22 10.81
N SER A 252 4.65 18.91 10.28
CA SER A 252 4.47 20.35 10.51
C SER A 252 4.25 20.66 11.99
N GLU A 253 4.65 21.84 12.45
CA GLU A 253 4.43 22.28 13.84
C GLU A 253 2.94 22.27 14.23
N GLN A 254 2.07 22.62 13.27
CA GLN A 254 0.63 22.52 13.46
C GLN A 254 0.21 21.07 13.76
N ARG A 255 0.69 20.11 12.97
CA ARG A 255 0.35 18.70 13.14
C ARG A 255 0.91 18.10 14.44
N ARG A 256 2.09 18.54 14.88
CA ARG A 256 2.68 18.14 16.17
C ARG A 256 1.94 18.69 17.38
N SER A 257 1.32 19.86 17.25
CA SER A 257 0.57 20.51 18.33
C SER A 257 -0.91 20.09 18.40
N GLU A 258 -1.43 19.37 17.41
CA GLU A 258 -2.76 18.77 17.44
C GLU A 258 -2.87 17.71 18.57
N ASP A 259 -3.81 17.89 19.50
CA ASP A 259 -4.15 16.82 20.46
C ASP A 259 -4.93 15.71 19.75
N ARG A 260 -4.19 14.68 19.32
CA ARG A 260 -4.73 13.52 18.64
C ARG A 260 -5.01 12.34 19.57
N LYS A 261 -4.73 12.44 20.87
CA LYS A 261 -4.85 11.32 21.80
C LYS A 261 -6.30 10.85 21.95
N ASN A 262 -7.25 11.79 21.86
CA ASN A 262 -8.66 11.57 22.17
C ASN A 262 -9.58 11.60 20.95
N ILE A 263 -9.05 11.62 19.73
CA ILE A 263 -9.90 11.54 18.53
C ILE A 263 -10.48 10.12 18.41
N ILE A 264 -11.59 9.98 17.70
CA ILE A 264 -12.20 8.68 17.42
C ILE A 264 -11.62 8.17 16.09
N PRO A 265 -11.17 6.90 16.00
CA PRO A 265 -10.77 6.32 14.73
C PRO A 265 -11.87 6.46 13.67
N ALA A 266 -11.54 6.99 12.49
CA ALA A 266 -12.50 7.18 11.42
C ALA A 266 -11.83 7.09 10.04
N ALA A 267 -12.61 6.65 9.05
CA ALA A 267 -12.23 6.59 7.65
C ALA A 267 -13.43 7.01 6.78
N PRO A 268 -13.20 7.42 5.51
CA PRO A 268 -14.29 7.62 4.56
C PRO A 268 -15.11 6.34 4.41
N ALA A 269 -16.41 6.50 4.10
CA ALA A 269 -17.24 5.36 3.72
C ALA A 269 -16.54 4.59 2.58
N ALA A 270 -16.46 3.26 2.72
CA ALA A 270 -15.81 2.39 1.74
C ALA A 270 -16.31 2.73 0.33
N LYS A 271 -15.39 3.11 -0.57
CA LYS A 271 -15.75 3.25 -1.98
C LYS A 271 -16.06 1.84 -2.49
N PRO A 272 -17.25 1.57 -3.06
CA PRO A 272 -17.49 0.28 -3.68
C PRO A 272 -16.43 0.06 -4.76
N GLY A 273 -15.67 -1.04 -4.61
CA GLY A 273 -14.43 -1.36 -5.31
C GLY A 273 -14.23 -0.64 -6.64
N SER A 274 -13.41 0.40 -6.63
CA SER A 274 -12.81 0.92 -7.85
C SER A 274 -11.64 0.02 -8.20
N THR A 275 -11.83 -0.87 -9.17
CA THR A 275 -10.73 -1.25 -10.05
C THR A 275 -10.22 0.04 -10.68
N GLU A 276 -9.19 0.64 -10.08
CA GLU A 276 -8.37 1.64 -10.72
C GLU A 276 -7.56 0.92 -11.80
N ASN A 277 -8.24 0.59 -12.89
CA ASN A 277 -7.57 0.38 -14.15
C ASN A 277 -6.98 1.73 -14.50
N ASP A 278 -5.69 1.89 -14.25
CA ASP A 278 -4.84 2.90 -14.85
C ASP A 278 -4.76 2.67 -16.36
N THR A 279 -5.91 2.75 -17.05
CA THR A 279 -5.93 3.02 -18.47
C THR A 279 -5.53 4.48 -18.60
N SER A 280 -4.22 4.69 -18.77
CA SER A 280 -3.74 5.76 -19.64
C SER A 280 -4.75 5.92 -20.77
N LYS A 281 -5.36 7.10 -20.85
CA LYS A 281 -6.45 7.43 -21.76
C LYS A 281 -5.89 7.49 -23.19
N SER A 282 -5.43 6.35 -23.73
CA SER A 282 -5.20 6.20 -25.14
C SER A 282 -6.57 6.10 -25.79
N SER A 283 -6.91 7.12 -26.58
CA SER A 283 -8.12 7.15 -27.37
C SER A 283 -8.12 5.94 -28.30
N SER A 284 -8.78 4.86 -27.88
CA SER A 284 -8.96 3.67 -28.71
C SER A 284 -10.08 3.96 -29.69
N TRP A 285 -9.70 4.38 -30.90
CA TRP A 285 -10.65 4.63 -31.97
C TRP A 285 -11.29 3.30 -32.36
N SER A 286 -12.61 3.17 -32.19
CA SER A 286 -13.35 1.98 -32.64
C SER A 286 -12.98 1.66 -34.09
N VAL A 287 -12.78 0.38 -34.42
CA VAL A 287 -12.39 -0.10 -35.77
C VAL A 287 -13.22 0.54 -36.89
N LEU A 288 -14.51 0.81 -36.64
CA LEU A 288 -15.40 1.51 -37.57
C LEU A 288 -14.94 2.94 -37.90
N LYS A 289 -14.43 3.70 -36.92
CA LYS A 289 -13.91 5.06 -37.12
C LYS A 289 -12.62 5.07 -37.93
N ILE A 290 -11.73 4.11 -37.68
CA ILE A 290 -10.49 3.94 -38.46
C ILE A 290 -10.85 3.58 -39.90
N PHE A 291 -11.78 2.64 -40.10
CA PHE A 291 -12.26 2.26 -41.42
C PHE A 291 -12.86 3.44 -42.19
N LEU A 292 -13.74 4.23 -41.55
CA LEU A 292 -14.34 5.41 -42.18
C LEU A 292 -13.30 6.47 -42.56
N LEU A 293 -12.28 6.67 -41.73
CA LEU A 293 -11.20 7.63 -42.02
C LEU A 293 -10.36 7.18 -43.22
N VAL A 294 -10.02 5.89 -43.31
CA VAL A 294 -9.29 5.33 -44.46
C VAL A 294 -10.10 5.47 -45.75
N VAL A 295 -11.40 5.15 -45.73
CA VAL A 295 -12.27 5.32 -46.90
C VAL A 295 -12.35 6.79 -47.33
N PHE A 296 -12.44 7.71 -46.37
CA PHE A 296 -12.48 9.15 -46.67
C PHE A 296 -11.20 9.64 -47.35
N VAL A 297 -10.03 9.19 -46.89
CA VAL A 297 -8.73 9.52 -47.52
C VAL A 297 -8.65 8.96 -48.94
N ILE A 298 -9.09 7.72 -49.17
CA ILE A 298 -9.11 7.11 -50.50
C ILE A 298 -9.99 7.92 -51.46
N LEU A 299 -11.17 8.37 -51.03
CA LEU A 299 -12.07 9.18 -51.85
C LEU A 299 -11.44 10.53 -52.24
N ILE A 300 -10.70 11.17 -51.32
CA ILE A 300 -9.96 12.40 -51.62
C ILE A 300 -8.86 12.12 -52.65
N CYS A 301 -8.10 11.04 -52.49
CA CYS A 301 -7.05 10.65 -53.45
C CYS A 301 -7.63 10.38 -54.84
N LEU A 302 -8.75 9.64 -54.93
CA LEU A 302 -9.42 9.38 -56.20
C LEU A 302 -9.97 10.67 -56.83
N GLY A 303 -10.52 11.57 -56.02
CA GLY A 303 -10.96 12.90 -56.47
C GLY A 303 -9.82 13.75 -57.01
N ALA A 304 -8.65 13.72 -56.36
CA ALA A 304 -7.45 14.44 -56.81
C ALA A 304 -6.87 13.85 -58.11
N ILE A 305 -6.84 12.52 -58.23
CA ILE A 305 -6.41 11.84 -59.47
C ILE A 305 -7.39 12.17 -60.61
N GLY A 306 -8.69 12.12 -60.33
CA GLY A 306 -9.74 12.47 -61.28
C GLY A 306 -9.66 13.93 -61.75
N SER A 307 -9.39 14.88 -60.86
CA SER A 307 -9.24 16.30 -61.21
C SER A 307 -7.98 16.57 -62.03
N VAL A 308 -6.86 15.92 -61.70
CA VAL A 308 -5.62 16.00 -62.52
C VAL A 308 -5.83 15.39 -63.91
N TRP A 309 -6.51 14.24 -63.99
CA TRP A 309 -6.83 13.62 -65.27
C TRP A 309 -7.79 14.49 -66.10
N TYR A 310 -8.81 15.07 -65.47
CA TYR A 310 -9.75 15.99 -66.10
C TYR A 310 -9.04 17.25 -66.61
N MET A 311 -8.17 17.87 -65.81
CA MET A 311 -7.36 19.02 -66.24
C MET A 311 -6.44 18.66 -67.41
N ARG A 312 -5.78 17.50 -67.38
CA ARG A 312 -4.97 17.02 -68.50
C ARG A 312 -5.81 16.82 -69.76
N SER A 313 -6.96 16.16 -69.66
CA SER A 313 -7.87 15.93 -70.79
C SER A 313 -8.41 17.23 -71.38
N TYR A 314 -8.74 18.21 -70.54
CA TYR A 314 -9.16 19.55 -70.97
C TYR A 314 -8.03 20.30 -71.70
N SER A 315 -6.80 20.24 -71.18
CA SER A 315 -5.62 20.88 -71.82
C SER A 315 -5.28 20.29 -73.20
N HIS A 316 -5.61 19.02 -73.44
CA HIS A 316 -5.47 18.38 -74.75
C HIS A 316 -6.61 18.75 -75.72
N ARG A 317 -7.81 19.08 -75.22
CA ARG A 317 -8.93 19.59 -76.03
C ARG A 317 -8.77 21.06 -76.42
N SER A 318 -8.06 21.88 -75.65
CA SER A 318 -7.84 23.31 -75.96
C SER A 318 -6.66 23.60 -76.92
N LYS A 319 -6.04 22.57 -77.53
CA LYS A 319 -4.94 22.72 -78.51
C LYS A 319 -5.30 22.31 -79.95
N ARG A 320 -6.58 22.21 -80.26
CA ARG A 320 -7.06 22.08 -81.65
C ARG A 320 -8.21 23.06 -81.86
N PHE A 321 -7.86 24.28 -82.25
CA PHE A 321 -8.60 25.23 -83.11
C PHE A 321 -7.82 26.57 -83.09
N TYR A 322 -6.68 26.56 -83.78
CA TYR A 322 -6.41 27.55 -84.82
C TYR A 322 -6.56 26.79 -86.15
#